data_AF-A0A8H8R3P2-F1
#
_entry.id   AF-A0A8H8R3P2-F1
#
_cell.length_a   1.000
_cell.length_b   1.000
_cell.length_c   1.000
_cell.angle_alpha   90.00
_cell.angle_beta   90.00
_cell.angle_gamma   90.00
#
_symmetry.space_group_name_H-M   'P 1'
#
loop_
_entity.id
_entity.type
_entity.pdbx_description
1 polymer ?
#
loop_
_entity_poly.entity_id
_entity_poly.type
_entity_poly.pdbx_seq_one_letter_code
_entity_poly.pdbx_strand_id
1 'polypeptide(L)'
;ASSARPQDNRSLARSLQSLSMDISNTPYRLESSRAQRLLVLLEELNLKHEIKTYKRNKDGLAPESLKKIHPLGKSPAVEIELPGQTPFILAESGAIFEYLCKHFGEHLIPDKGADGEKGIESEEFRRNQYFMHYAEGSLMSLLAIAAVMLNIKKAPVPFFIKPITRMITSKIDEAFLKPNFETHFEFLEGQLKTSPHGGSYLCGKQVTEADFLMMFPIEIGKSWGALTPMKFPKLCGYLDLMEGRESYKAAERKVVEIEGSFKPVF
;
A
#
# COMPACT_ATOMS: atom_id res chain seq x y z
N ALA A 1 6.46 -17.48 42.83
CA ALA A 1 5.39 -17.82 41.86
C ALA A 1 4.46 -16.61 41.74
N SER A 2 4.69 -15.75 40.75
CA SER A 2 3.78 -14.65 40.42
C SER A 2 3.09 -15.03 39.13
N SER A 3 1.86 -15.55 39.24
CA SER A 3 1.01 -15.83 38.09
C SER A 3 0.38 -14.51 37.64
N ALA A 4 0.96 -13.91 36.61
CA ALA A 4 0.26 -12.90 35.84
C ALA A 4 -1.02 -13.54 35.29
N ARG A 5 -2.19 -13.06 35.74
CA ARG A 5 -3.47 -13.47 35.18
C ARG A 5 -3.48 -13.11 33.70
N PRO A 6 -3.97 -13.98 32.79
CA PRO A 6 -4.22 -13.58 31.43
C PRO A 6 -5.20 -12.40 31.47
N GLN A 7 -4.77 -11.22 31.02
CA GLN A 7 -5.68 -10.10 30.81
C GLN A 7 -6.79 -10.60 29.87
N ASP A 8 -8.03 -10.37 30.25
CA ASP A 8 -9.19 -10.86 29.51
C ASP A 8 -9.20 -10.21 28.11
N ASN A 9 -8.77 -10.97 27.10
CA ASN A 9 -8.72 -10.54 25.70
C ASN A 9 -10.04 -9.94 25.19
N ARG A 10 -11.19 -10.29 25.80
CA ARG A 10 -12.50 -9.71 25.45
C ARG A 10 -12.68 -8.29 25.98
N SER A 11 -12.08 -7.96 27.12
CA SER A 11 -12.11 -6.61 27.70
C SER A 11 -11.22 -5.63 26.94
N LEU A 12 -10.04 -6.09 26.51
CA LEU A 12 -9.10 -5.35 25.66
C LEU A 12 -9.67 -5.13 24.25
N ALA A 13 -10.26 -6.16 23.65
CA ALA A 13 -10.94 -6.03 22.36
C ALA A 13 -12.10 -5.02 22.40
N ARG A 14 -12.88 -5.00 23.50
CA ARG A 14 -13.95 -4.02 23.70
C ARG A 14 -13.42 -2.60 23.92
N SER A 15 -12.30 -2.41 24.63
CA SER A 15 -11.73 -1.08 24.85
C SER A 15 -11.09 -0.51 23.58
N LEU A 16 -10.41 -1.35 22.79
CA LEU A 16 -9.86 -0.95 21.48
C LEU A 16 -10.97 -0.61 20.49
N GLN A 17 -12.06 -1.39 20.49
CA GLN A 17 -13.22 -1.12 19.64
C GLN A 17 -14.04 0.10 20.09
N SER A 18 -14.03 0.46 21.38
CA SER A 18 -14.59 1.74 21.83
C SER A 18 -13.68 2.92 21.48
N LEU A 19 -12.36 2.77 21.58
CA LEU A 19 -11.41 3.81 21.17
C LEU A 19 -11.46 4.06 19.66
N SER A 20 -11.62 3.02 18.83
CA SER A 20 -11.70 3.16 17.37
C SER A 20 -12.98 3.89 16.90
N MET A 21 -14.04 3.90 17.71
CA MET A 21 -15.29 4.61 17.41
C MET A 21 -15.20 6.13 17.65
N ASP A 22 -14.33 6.55 18.56
CA ASP A 22 -14.15 7.97 18.93
C ASP A 22 -13.05 8.67 18.10
N ILE A 23 -12.36 7.93 17.24
CA ILE A 23 -11.33 8.45 16.35
C ILE A 23 -11.93 8.70 14.98
N SER A 24 -11.68 9.88 14.42
CA SER A 24 -12.06 10.22 13.05
C SER A 24 -10.80 10.35 12.20
N ASN A 25 -10.86 9.82 10.98
CA ASN A 25 -9.76 9.93 10.02
C ASN A 25 -10.26 10.59 8.73
N THR A 26 -9.50 11.53 8.20
CA THR A 26 -9.80 12.14 6.90
C THR A 26 -8.69 11.80 5.91
N PRO A 27 -8.80 10.68 5.16
CA PRO A 27 -7.85 10.37 4.10
C PRO A 27 -8.04 11.32 2.91
N TYR A 28 -6.96 11.99 2.53
CA TYR A 28 -6.87 12.88 1.37
C TYR A 28 -6.39 12.10 0.14
N ARG A 29 -7.35 11.73 -0.72
CA ARG A 29 -7.15 10.86 -1.89
C ARG A 29 -7.01 11.66 -3.17
N LEU A 30 -5.94 11.42 -3.93
CA LEU A 30 -5.88 11.77 -5.35
C LEU A 30 -6.51 10.62 -6.18
N GLU A 31 -7.31 10.93 -7.20
CA GLU A 31 -7.90 9.89 -8.06
C GLU A 31 -6.83 8.98 -8.70
N SER A 32 -7.16 7.68 -8.84
CA SER A 32 -6.26 6.65 -9.39
C SER A 32 -4.85 6.74 -8.78
N SER A 33 -4.76 6.61 -7.45
CA SER A 33 -3.51 6.77 -6.71
C SER A 33 -3.31 5.71 -5.65
N ARG A 34 -2.07 5.68 -5.12
CA ARG A 34 -1.66 4.80 -4.02
C ARG A 34 -2.38 5.09 -2.69
N ALA A 35 -3.34 6.02 -2.65
CA ALA A 35 -4.22 6.20 -1.50
C ALA A 35 -5.22 5.04 -1.35
N GLN A 36 -5.46 4.23 -2.39
CA GLN A 36 -6.37 3.10 -2.29
C GLN A 36 -6.01 2.16 -1.13
N ARG A 37 -4.76 1.73 -1.02
CA ARG A 37 -4.29 0.87 0.08
C ARG A 37 -4.52 1.48 1.48
N LEU A 38 -4.47 2.81 1.63
CA LEU A 38 -4.79 3.44 2.91
C LEU A 38 -6.27 3.26 3.24
N LEU A 39 -7.16 3.44 2.26
CA LEU A 39 -8.59 3.20 2.45
C LEU A 39 -8.84 1.75 2.85
N VAL A 40 -8.20 0.80 2.16
CA VAL A 40 -8.28 -0.63 2.49
C VAL A 40 -7.84 -0.88 3.94
N LEU A 41 -6.72 -0.29 4.38
CA LEU A 41 -6.27 -0.43 5.76
C LEU A 41 -7.26 0.18 6.77
N LEU A 42 -7.83 1.35 6.48
CA LEU A 42 -8.83 1.97 7.36
C LEU A 42 -10.09 1.11 7.49
N GLU A 43 -10.54 0.46 6.41
CA GLU A 43 -11.62 -0.53 6.47
C GLU A 43 -11.22 -1.77 7.28
N GLU A 44 -10.02 -2.30 7.06
CA GLU A 44 -9.51 -3.47 7.78
C GLU A 44 -9.49 -3.23 9.30
N LEU A 45 -9.02 -2.05 9.71
CA LEU A 45 -8.96 -1.64 11.10
C LEU A 45 -10.32 -1.18 11.66
N ASN A 46 -11.37 -1.16 10.84
CA ASN A 46 -12.69 -0.63 11.17
C ASN A 46 -12.63 0.79 11.76
N LEU A 47 -11.73 1.63 11.23
CA LEU A 47 -11.54 3.01 11.67
C LEU A 47 -12.51 3.92 10.92
N LYS A 48 -13.28 4.70 11.67
CA LYS A 48 -14.20 5.70 11.09
C LYS A 48 -13.41 6.70 10.25
N HIS A 49 -13.90 6.96 9.04
CA HIS A 49 -13.24 7.90 8.14
C HIS A 49 -14.17 8.57 7.13
N GLU A 50 -13.80 9.77 6.71
CA GLU A 50 -14.43 10.55 5.66
C GLU A 50 -13.42 10.85 4.54
N ILE A 51 -13.66 10.31 3.33
CA ILE A 51 -12.71 10.42 2.23
C ILE A 51 -12.85 11.78 1.54
N LYS A 52 -11.78 12.57 1.50
CA LYS A 52 -11.70 13.79 0.70
C LYS A 52 -10.94 13.52 -0.59
N THR A 53 -11.63 13.58 -1.73
CA THR A 53 -11.08 13.26 -3.05
C THR A 53 -10.62 14.51 -3.80
N TYR A 54 -9.57 14.35 -4.60
CA TYR A 54 -8.99 15.37 -5.48
C TYR A 54 -8.83 14.78 -6.88
N LYS A 55 -9.29 15.52 -7.89
CA LYS A 55 -9.08 15.17 -9.30
C LYS A 55 -7.73 15.64 -9.78
N ARG A 56 -7.15 14.93 -10.74
CA ARG A 56 -5.92 15.37 -11.40
C ARG A 56 -6.23 16.53 -12.35
N ASN A 57 -5.23 17.37 -12.54
CA ASN A 57 -5.25 18.39 -13.58
C ASN A 57 -5.20 17.72 -14.98
N LYS A 58 -5.42 18.52 -16.03
CA LYS A 58 -5.40 18.02 -17.43
C LYS A 58 -4.07 17.37 -17.85
N ASP A 59 -2.98 17.74 -17.17
CA ASP A 59 -1.64 17.17 -17.36
C ASP A 59 -1.40 15.88 -16.53
N GLY A 60 -2.39 15.43 -15.77
CA GLY A 60 -2.31 14.25 -14.90
C GLY A 60 -1.68 14.51 -13.53
N LEU A 61 -1.27 15.74 -13.22
CA LEU A 61 -0.66 16.09 -11.93
C LEU A 61 -1.71 16.37 -10.85
N ALA A 62 -1.27 16.35 -9.59
CA ALA A 62 -2.12 16.72 -8.47
C ALA A 62 -2.47 18.22 -8.51
N PRO A 63 -3.68 18.62 -8.07
CA PRO A 63 -4.07 20.02 -8.02
C PRO A 63 -3.31 20.76 -6.91
N GLU A 64 -3.06 22.06 -7.10
CA GLU A 64 -2.37 22.90 -6.10
C GLU A 64 -3.10 22.93 -4.75
N SER A 65 -4.43 22.69 -4.74
CA SER A 65 -5.21 22.58 -3.50
C SER A 65 -4.70 21.48 -2.57
N LEU A 66 -4.06 20.42 -3.09
CA LEU A 66 -3.51 19.36 -2.26
C LEU A 66 -2.31 19.82 -1.44
N LYS A 67 -1.59 20.88 -1.87
CA LYS A 67 -0.50 21.49 -1.09
C LYS A 67 -1.00 22.18 0.18
N LYS A 68 -2.30 22.51 0.26
CA LYS A 68 -2.91 23.06 1.48
C LYS A 68 -2.99 22.04 2.61
N ILE A 69 -2.93 20.74 2.27
CA ILE A 69 -2.94 19.64 3.24
C ILE A 69 -1.52 19.33 3.70
N HIS A 70 -0.59 19.16 2.77
CA HIS A 70 0.83 18.94 3.06
C HIS A 70 1.69 19.62 1.99
N PRO A 71 2.81 20.30 2.33
CA PRO A 71 3.59 21.10 1.39
C PRO A 71 4.07 20.36 0.12
N LEU A 72 4.28 19.04 0.21
CA LEU A 72 4.68 18.21 -0.94
C LEU A 72 3.56 17.97 -1.96
N GLY A 73 2.30 18.21 -1.60
CA GLY A 73 1.13 18.01 -2.47
C GLY A 73 1.02 16.57 -2.99
N LYS A 74 1.32 15.59 -2.13
CA LYS A 74 1.27 14.15 -2.45
C LYS A 74 0.13 13.47 -1.72
N SER A 75 -0.29 12.32 -2.26
CA SER A 75 -1.33 11.46 -1.71
C SER A 75 -0.79 10.02 -1.61
N PRO A 76 -1.13 9.26 -0.54
CA PRO A 76 -2.03 9.64 0.56
C PRO A 76 -1.40 10.60 1.56
N ALA A 77 -2.28 11.39 2.18
CA ALA A 77 -2.10 11.99 3.49
C ALA A 77 -3.38 11.71 4.30
N VAL A 78 -3.30 11.69 5.62
CA VAL A 78 -4.45 11.48 6.50
C VAL A 78 -4.40 12.47 7.65
N GLU A 79 -5.51 13.14 7.91
CA GLU A 79 -5.72 13.87 9.16
C GLU A 79 -6.35 12.93 10.17
N ILE A 80 -5.78 12.87 11.36
CA ILE A 80 -6.22 11.99 12.45
C ILE A 80 -6.68 12.87 13.60
N GLU A 81 -7.91 12.63 14.05
CA GLU A 81 -8.53 13.29 15.18
C GLU A 81 -8.66 12.31 16.33
N LEU A 82 -7.89 12.53 17.40
CA LEU A 82 -7.94 11.72 18.62
C LEU A 82 -8.70 12.50 19.72
N PRO A 83 -9.50 11.83 20.56
CA PRO A 83 -10.20 12.48 21.67
C PRO A 83 -9.25 13.27 22.58
N GLY A 84 -9.56 14.55 22.79
CA GLY A 84 -8.80 15.43 23.67
C GLY A 84 -7.42 15.87 23.13
N GLN A 85 -7.13 15.63 21.85
CA GLN A 85 -5.89 16.08 21.20
C GLN A 85 -6.17 16.98 20.01
N THR A 86 -5.19 17.82 19.68
CA THR A 86 -5.25 18.62 18.45
C THR A 86 -5.12 17.68 17.24
N PRO A 87 -5.98 17.81 16.22
CA PRO A 87 -5.83 17.07 14.96
C PRO A 87 -4.46 17.29 14.34
N PHE A 88 -3.91 16.25 13.72
CA PHE A 88 -2.64 16.32 13.02
C PHE A 88 -2.69 15.55 11.71
N ILE A 89 -1.84 15.95 10.77
CA ILE A 89 -1.74 15.35 9.44
C ILE A 89 -0.50 14.46 9.38
N LEU A 90 -0.67 13.22 8.94
CA LEU A 90 0.40 12.32 8.55
C LEU A 90 0.47 12.22 7.02
N ALA A 91 1.69 12.31 6.51
CA ALA A 91 2.07 11.98 5.15
C ALA A 91 3.07 10.81 5.18
N GLU A 92 3.47 10.32 4.00
CA GLU A 92 4.29 9.10 3.79
C GLU A 92 3.56 7.80 4.15
N SER A 93 3.32 6.94 3.16
CA SER A 93 2.49 5.75 3.37
C SER A 93 3.06 4.78 4.39
N GLY A 94 4.39 4.59 4.42
CA GLY A 94 5.03 3.76 5.45
C GLY A 94 4.77 4.29 6.86
N ALA A 95 4.95 5.61 7.07
CA ALA A 95 4.74 6.24 8.38
C ALA A 95 3.25 6.23 8.79
N ILE A 96 2.33 6.46 7.84
CA ILE A 96 0.89 6.37 8.09
C ILE A 96 0.52 4.95 8.54
N PHE A 97 1.01 3.92 7.83
CA PHE A 97 0.65 2.53 8.11
C PHE A 97 1.25 2.08 9.45
N GLU A 98 2.53 2.37 9.67
CA GLU A 98 3.19 2.08 10.95
C GLU A 98 2.45 2.74 12.12
N TYR A 99 2.06 4.02 11.99
CA TYR A 99 1.29 4.71 13.02
C TYR A 99 -0.06 4.04 13.28
N LEU A 100 -0.86 3.83 12.23
CA LEU A 100 -2.20 3.27 12.37
C LEU A 100 -2.17 1.84 12.93
N CYS A 101 -1.25 1.00 12.45
CA CYS A 101 -1.12 -0.37 12.94
C CYS A 101 -0.58 -0.42 14.37
N LYS A 102 0.43 0.39 14.70
CA LYS A 102 0.96 0.45 16.06
C LYS A 102 -0.09 0.86 17.09
N HIS A 103 -1.00 1.76 16.73
CA HIS A 103 -1.98 2.30 17.67
C HIS A 103 -3.34 1.61 17.62
N PHE A 104 -3.76 1.07 16.47
CA PHE A 104 -5.11 0.56 16.25
C PHE A 104 -5.15 -0.83 15.60
N GLY A 105 -4.00 -1.39 15.24
CA GLY A 105 -3.88 -2.58 14.42
C GLY A 105 -2.75 -3.50 14.84
N GLU A 106 -2.48 -3.65 16.13
CA GLU A 106 -1.35 -4.45 16.64
C GLU A 106 -1.38 -5.90 16.10
N HIS A 107 -2.58 -6.44 15.84
CA HIS A 107 -2.77 -7.75 15.22
C HIS A 107 -2.29 -7.86 13.77
N LEU A 108 -1.99 -6.75 13.10
CA LEU A 108 -1.38 -6.68 11.76
C LEU A 108 0.15 -6.58 11.83
N ILE A 109 0.73 -6.47 13.04
CA ILE A 109 2.17 -6.45 13.26
C ILE A 109 2.55 -7.83 13.79
N PRO A 110 3.41 -8.60 13.09
CA PRO A 110 3.86 -9.89 13.60
C PRO A 110 4.50 -9.76 14.98
N ASP A 111 4.38 -10.79 15.80
CA ASP A 111 5.05 -10.82 17.09
C ASP A 111 6.57 -10.88 16.87
N LYS A 112 7.33 -10.13 17.66
CA LYS A 112 8.81 -10.17 17.62
C LYS A 112 9.35 -11.55 17.99
N GLY A 113 8.54 -12.35 18.69
CA GLY A 113 8.85 -13.73 19.07
C GLY A 113 9.76 -13.85 20.29
N ALA A 114 9.81 -15.04 20.87
CA ALA A 114 10.62 -15.34 22.07
C ALA A 114 12.13 -15.18 21.84
N ASP A 115 12.62 -15.38 20.62
CA ASP A 115 14.02 -15.10 20.28
C ASP A 115 14.33 -13.60 20.22
N GLY A 116 13.30 -12.75 20.10
CA GLY A 116 13.42 -11.30 20.28
C GLY A 116 13.86 -10.92 21.71
N GLU A 117 13.57 -11.77 22.71
CA GLU A 117 14.10 -11.62 24.08
C GLU A 117 15.60 -11.96 24.17
N LYS A 118 16.12 -12.75 23.22
CA LYS A 118 17.55 -13.04 23.05
C LYS A 118 18.23 -12.10 22.04
N GLY A 119 17.49 -11.11 21.52
CA GLY A 119 17.99 -10.10 20.59
C GLY A 119 17.92 -10.46 19.10
N ILE A 120 17.14 -11.48 18.69
CA ILE A 120 16.94 -11.81 17.27
C ILE A 120 15.44 -11.93 16.99
N GLU A 121 14.89 -11.06 16.14
CA GLU A 121 13.45 -11.06 15.84
C GLU A 121 13.02 -12.28 14.99
N SER A 122 11.75 -12.67 15.16
CA SER A 122 11.08 -13.69 14.34
C SER A 122 11.22 -13.40 12.84
N GLU A 123 11.16 -14.44 12.01
CA GLU A 123 11.26 -14.25 10.55
C GLU A 123 10.12 -13.38 10.02
N GLU A 124 8.90 -13.57 10.53
CA GLU A 124 7.71 -12.80 10.17
C GLU A 124 7.89 -11.32 10.47
N PHE A 125 8.41 -10.98 11.66
CA PHE A 125 8.66 -9.59 12.04
C PHE A 125 9.74 -8.96 11.14
N ARG A 126 10.86 -9.66 10.90
CA ARG A 126 11.92 -9.17 10.01
C ARG A 126 11.44 -8.98 8.58
N ARG A 127 10.63 -9.91 8.06
CA ARG A 127 9.99 -9.77 6.74
C ARG A 127 9.03 -8.61 6.69
N ASN A 128 8.19 -8.41 7.72
CA ASN A 128 7.27 -7.28 7.78
C ASN A 128 8.04 -5.96 7.70
N GLN A 129 9.07 -5.77 8.53
CA GLN A 129 9.91 -4.57 8.47
C GLN A 129 10.58 -4.41 7.09
N TYR A 130 11.15 -5.49 6.54
CA TYR A 130 11.78 -5.46 5.23
C TYR A 130 10.79 -5.00 4.15
N PHE A 131 9.59 -5.59 4.09
CA PHE A 131 8.61 -5.28 3.05
C PHE A 131 7.95 -3.91 3.22
N MET A 132 7.80 -3.42 4.45
CA MET A 132 7.37 -2.03 4.71
C MET A 132 8.33 -1.02 4.04
N HIS A 133 9.64 -1.24 4.15
CA HIS A 133 10.64 -0.39 3.51
C HIS A 133 10.79 -0.66 2.00
N TYR A 134 10.78 -1.94 1.60
CA TYR A 134 10.93 -2.37 0.22
C TYR A 134 9.82 -1.83 -0.69
N ALA A 135 8.58 -1.77 -0.18
CA ALA A 135 7.44 -1.25 -0.92
C ALA A 135 7.73 0.15 -1.46
N GLU A 136 8.15 1.08 -0.61
CA GLU A 136 8.43 2.46 -1.00
C GLU A 136 9.82 2.63 -1.64
N GLY A 137 10.86 2.08 -0.99
CA GLY A 137 12.24 2.34 -1.34
C GLY A 137 12.69 1.65 -2.63
N SER A 138 12.14 0.48 -2.93
CA SER A 138 12.56 -0.33 -4.07
C SER A 138 11.49 -0.37 -5.16
N LEU A 139 10.31 -0.91 -4.87
CA LEU A 139 9.34 -1.20 -5.93
C LEU A 139 8.58 0.05 -6.39
N MET A 140 8.12 0.91 -5.47
CA MET A 140 7.50 2.19 -5.85
C MET A 140 8.50 3.13 -6.54
N SER A 141 9.78 3.10 -6.17
CA SER A 141 10.85 3.84 -6.87
C SER A 141 10.98 3.41 -8.33
N LEU A 142 11.00 2.11 -8.60
CA LEU A 142 11.02 1.57 -9.97
C LEU A 142 9.75 1.97 -10.74
N LEU A 143 8.59 1.87 -10.11
CA LEU A 143 7.31 2.27 -10.70
C LEU A 143 7.26 3.77 -11.02
N ALA A 144 7.88 4.62 -10.19
CA ALA A 144 7.97 6.05 -10.48
C ALA A 144 8.77 6.32 -11.76
N ILE A 145 9.90 5.63 -11.95
CA ILE A 145 10.70 5.73 -13.18
C ILE A 145 9.86 5.27 -14.39
N ALA A 146 9.20 4.11 -14.27
CA ALA A 146 8.34 3.58 -15.32
C ALA A 146 7.18 4.52 -15.67
N ALA A 147 6.54 5.15 -14.67
CA ALA A 147 5.47 6.11 -14.88
C ALA A 147 5.96 7.34 -15.67
N VAL A 148 7.17 7.84 -15.39
CA VAL A 148 7.78 8.92 -16.18
C VAL A 148 7.99 8.49 -17.63
N MET A 149 8.50 7.27 -17.87
CA MET A 149 8.69 6.74 -19.22
C MET A 149 7.37 6.61 -19.99
N LEU A 150 6.31 6.14 -19.32
CA LEU A 150 4.96 6.07 -19.91
C LEU A 150 4.42 7.44 -20.28
N ASN A 151 4.67 8.47 -19.46
CA ASN A 151 4.27 9.85 -19.77
C ASN A 151 5.03 10.43 -20.97
N ILE A 152 6.33 10.12 -21.11
CA ILE A 152 7.10 10.52 -22.31
C ILE A 152 6.51 9.90 -23.58
N LYS A 153 6.07 8.64 -23.54
CA LYS A 153 5.41 7.97 -24.68
C LYS A 153 4.06 8.60 -25.05
N LYS A 154 3.34 9.14 -24.06
CA LYS A 154 2.04 9.81 -24.23
C LYS A 154 2.17 11.29 -24.60
N ALA A 155 3.37 11.87 -24.52
CA ALA A 155 3.59 13.29 -24.77
C ALA A 155 3.16 13.68 -26.20
N PRO A 156 2.47 14.83 -26.37
CA PRO A 156 2.05 15.31 -27.67
C PRO A 156 3.27 15.83 -28.46
N VAL A 157 3.92 14.93 -29.20
CA VAL A 157 5.03 15.26 -30.10
C VAL A 157 4.58 15.20 -31.57
N PRO A 158 5.12 16.05 -32.46
CA PRO A 158 4.85 15.97 -33.89
C PRO A 158 5.11 14.56 -34.44
N PHE A 159 4.31 14.13 -35.42
CA PHE A 159 4.34 12.74 -35.90
C PHE A 159 5.72 12.29 -36.40
N PHE A 160 6.54 13.22 -36.92
CA PHE A 160 7.88 12.96 -37.43
C PHE A 160 8.93 12.76 -36.31
N ILE A 161 8.68 13.26 -35.09
CA ILE A 161 9.56 13.05 -33.92
C ILE A 161 9.17 11.75 -33.18
N LYS A 162 7.90 11.35 -33.28
CA LYS A 162 7.33 10.18 -32.60
C LYS A 162 8.12 8.86 -32.79
N PRO A 163 8.72 8.55 -33.96
CA PRO A 163 9.55 7.35 -34.12
C PRO A 163 10.81 7.38 -33.24
N ILE A 164 11.45 8.54 -33.12
CA ILE A 164 12.69 8.72 -32.34
C ILE A 164 12.39 8.55 -30.84
N THR A 165 11.35 9.20 -30.33
CA THR A 165 10.96 9.10 -28.91
C THR A 165 10.51 7.68 -28.56
N ARG A 166 9.78 7.00 -29.46
CA ARG A 166 9.43 5.58 -29.30
C ARG A 166 10.66 4.67 -29.28
N MET A 167 11.64 4.90 -30.14
CA MET A 167 12.87 4.10 -30.15
C MET A 167 13.66 4.23 -28.84
N ILE A 168 13.84 5.47 -28.36
CA ILE A 168 14.56 5.73 -27.09
C ILE A 168 13.84 5.06 -25.92
N THR A 169 12.52 5.27 -25.82
CA THR A 169 11.73 4.68 -24.74
C THR A 169 11.66 3.15 -24.82
N SER A 170 11.60 2.55 -26.02
CA SER A 170 11.67 1.08 -26.17
C SER A 170 13.01 0.52 -25.68
N LYS A 171 14.13 1.19 -26.00
CA LYS A 171 15.45 0.76 -25.52
C LYS A 171 15.57 0.83 -24.01
N ILE A 172 15.07 1.89 -23.37
CA ILE A 172 15.05 2.01 -21.91
C ILE A 172 14.16 0.92 -21.30
N ASP A 173 12.98 0.68 -21.88
CA ASP A 173 12.11 -0.38 -21.42
C ASP A 173 12.79 -1.76 -21.48
N GLU A 174 13.43 -2.09 -22.59
CA GLU A 174 14.09 -3.38 -22.81
C GLU A 174 15.37 -3.55 -21.97
N ALA A 175 16.18 -2.50 -21.84
CA ALA A 175 17.46 -2.58 -21.17
C ALA A 175 17.37 -2.36 -19.64
N PHE A 176 16.34 -1.66 -19.17
CA PHE A 176 16.22 -1.26 -17.77
C PHE A 176 14.90 -1.70 -17.14
N LEU A 177 13.74 -1.25 -17.63
CA LEU A 177 12.48 -1.49 -16.90
C LEU A 177 12.07 -2.96 -16.88
N LYS A 178 12.04 -3.65 -18.03
CA LYS A 178 11.61 -5.05 -18.11
C LYS A 178 12.50 -5.96 -17.25
N PRO A 179 13.84 -5.94 -17.33
CA PRO A 179 14.68 -6.79 -16.49
C PRO A 179 14.53 -6.48 -15.00
N ASN A 180 14.37 -5.21 -14.62
CA ASN A 180 14.15 -4.84 -13.22
C ASN A 180 12.78 -5.35 -12.73
N PHE A 181 11.69 -5.14 -13.48
CA PHE A 181 10.39 -5.69 -13.10
C PHE A 181 10.42 -7.21 -12.98
N GLU A 182 11.06 -7.90 -13.92
CA GLU A 182 11.27 -9.34 -13.86
C GLU A 182 12.01 -9.75 -12.60
N THR A 183 13.13 -9.09 -12.28
CA THR A 183 13.91 -9.35 -11.05
C THR A 183 13.06 -9.14 -9.78
N HIS A 184 12.32 -8.02 -9.71
CA HIS A 184 11.47 -7.71 -8.57
C HIS A 184 10.32 -8.70 -8.40
N PHE A 185 9.65 -9.11 -9.48
CA PHE A 185 8.54 -10.05 -9.43
C PHE A 185 9.01 -11.50 -9.22
N GLU A 186 10.17 -11.90 -9.75
CA GLU A 186 10.79 -13.19 -9.42
C GLU A 186 11.19 -13.26 -7.95
N PHE A 187 11.74 -12.18 -7.40
CA PHE A 187 12.02 -12.08 -5.97
C PHE A 187 10.74 -12.25 -5.15
N LEU A 188 9.68 -11.48 -5.43
CA LEU A 188 8.42 -11.56 -4.68
C LEU A 188 7.73 -12.93 -4.83
N GLU A 189 7.71 -13.51 -6.04
CA GLU A 189 7.25 -14.87 -6.29
C GLU A 189 8.03 -15.88 -5.44
N GLY A 190 9.36 -15.72 -5.32
CA GLY A 190 10.22 -16.51 -4.45
C GLY A 190 9.92 -16.34 -2.97
N GLN A 191 9.67 -15.10 -2.52
CA GLN A 191 9.34 -14.79 -1.12
C GLN A 191 8.01 -15.41 -0.68
N LEU A 192 7.03 -15.46 -1.58
CA LEU A 192 5.75 -16.15 -1.34
C LEU A 192 5.90 -17.68 -1.31
N LYS A 193 6.81 -18.25 -2.12
CA LYS A 193 7.12 -19.70 -2.05
C LYS A 193 7.74 -20.10 -0.72
N THR A 194 8.49 -19.20 -0.09
CA THR A 194 9.15 -19.41 1.20
C THR A 194 8.46 -18.69 2.34
N SER A 195 7.18 -18.31 2.19
CA SER A 195 6.43 -17.64 3.25
C SER A 195 6.54 -18.44 4.56
N PRO A 196 6.81 -17.77 5.71
CA PRO A 196 6.89 -18.41 7.01
C PRO A 196 5.70 -19.32 7.27
N HIS A 197 5.99 -20.50 7.82
CA HIS A 197 5.00 -21.54 8.15
C HIS A 197 4.10 -22.00 6.99
N GLY A 198 4.57 -21.88 5.75
CA GLY A 198 3.77 -22.23 4.56
C GLY A 198 2.59 -21.29 4.33
N GLY A 199 2.73 -20.03 4.76
CA GLY A 199 1.70 -19.00 4.66
C GLY A 199 1.33 -18.59 3.24
N SER A 200 0.27 -17.78 3.14
CA SER A 200 -0.24 -17.23 1.86
C SER A 200 0.07 -15.74 1.69
N TYR A 201 0.64 -15.09 2.71
CA TYR A 201 1.04 -13.68 2.70
C TYR A 201 2.57 -13.55 2.73
N LEU A 202 3.11 -12.36 2.53
CA LEU A 202 4.57 -12.17 2.46
C LEU A 202 5.29 -12.53 3.78
N CYS A 203 4.59 -12.29 4.89
CA CYS A 203 5.13 -12.46 6.24
C CYS A 203 4.61 -13.71 6.94
N GLY A 204 3.80 -14.56 6.31
CA GLY A 204 3.30 -15.78 6.94
C GLY A 204 1.83 -16.07 6.65
N LYS A 205 1.14 -16.66 7.64
CA LYS A 205 -0.25 -17.10 7.50
C LYS A 205 -1.27 -15.98 7.60
N GLN A 206 -0.93 -14.92 8.32
CA GLN A 206 -1.80 -13.77 8.57
C GLN A 206 -1.34 -12.61 7.70
N VAL A 207 -2.30 -11.77 7.31
CA VAL A 207 -2.02 -10.49 6.64
C VAL A 207 -1.31 -9.55 7.60
N THR A 208 -0.37 -8.77 7.10
CA THR A 208 0.32 -7.73 7.87
C THR A 208 0.22 -6.37 7.19
N GLU A 209 0.62 -5.32 7.91
CA GLU A 209 0.72 -3.96 7.35
C GLU A 209 1.56 -3.88 6.06
N ALA A 210 2.62 -4.70 5.96
CA ALA A 210 3.44 -4.79 4.77
C ALA A 210 2.65 -5.26 3.54
N ASP A 211 1.71 -6.19 3.73
CA ASP A 211 0.88 -6.70 2.63
C ASP A 211 -0.02 -5.60 2.05
N PHE A 212 -0.60 -4.76 2.91
CA PHE A 212 -1.40 -3.61 2.47
C PHE A 212 -0.54 -2.56 1.74
N LEU A 213 0.73 -2.36 2.12
CA LEU A 213 1.62 -1.48 1.35
C LEU A 213 1.99 -2.08 -0.01
N MET A 214 2.26 -3.38 -0.05
CA MET A 214 2.76 -4.12 -1.22
C MET A 214 1.70 -4.37 -2.29
N MET A 215 0.42 -4.43 -1.92
CA MET A 215 -0.63 -4.72 -2.89
C MET A 215 -0.67 -3.72 -4.06
N PHE A 216 -0.51 -2.41 -3.78
CA PHE A 216 -0.60 -1.36 -4.79
C PHE A 216 0.50 -1.44 -5.85
N PRO A 217 1.80 -1.55 -5.52
CA PRO A 217 2.83 -1.71 -6.55
C PRO A 217 2.66 -2.98 -7.39
N ILE A 218 2.16 -4.07 -6.80
CA ILE A 218 1.91 -5.34 -7.52
C ILE A 218 0.73 -5.18 -8.48
N GLU A 219 -0.35 -4.52 -8.04
CA GLU A 219 -1.52 -4.18 -8.86
C GLU A 219 -1.15 -3.32 -10.07
N ILE A 220 -0.29 -2.31 -9.88
CA ILE A 220 0.27 -1.51 -10.98
C ILE A 220 1.04 -2.42 -11.96
N GLY A 221 1.92 -3.28 -11.45
CA GLY A 221 2.68 -4.24 -12.26
C GLY A 221 1.79 -5.14 -13.13
N LYS A 222 0.68 -5.65 -12.55
CA LYS A 222 -0.36 -6.42 -13.26
C LYS A 222 -1.04 -5.58 -14.34
N SER A 223 -1.45 -4.36 -14.01
CA SER A 223 -2.14 -3.47 -14.97
C SER A 223 -1.29 -3.08 -16.18
N TRP A 224 0.03 -2.99 -16.01
CA TRP A 224 0.96 -2.71 -17.10
C TRP A 224 1.40 -3.95 -17.88
N GLY A 225 0.90 -5.14 -17.51
CA GLY A 225 1.23 -6.41 -18.16
C GLY A 225 2.63 -6.94 -17.82
N ALA A 226 3.30 -6.38 -16.81
CA ALA A 226 4.61 -6.83 -16.36
C ALA A 226 4.51 -8.06 -15.42
N LEU A 227 3.33 -8.29 -14.83
CA LEU A 227 2.99 -9.47 -14.04
C LEU A 227 1.94 -10.32 -14.78
N THR A 228 2.20 -11.62 -14.96
CA THR A 228 1.24 -12.56 -15.58
C THR A 228 1.09 -13.84 -14.75
N PRO A 229 -0.12 -14.44 -14.66
CA PRO A 229 -0.32 -15.69 -13.91
C PRO A 229 0.52 -16.86 -14.42
N MET A 230 0.85 -16.88 -15.72
CA MET A 230 1.69 -17.92 -16.32
C MET A 230 3.12 -17.90 -15.77
N LYS A 231 3.66 -16.70 -15.50
CA LYS A 231 5.04 -16.53 -15.03
C LYS A 231 5.15 -16.43 -13.51
N PHE A 232 4.17 -15.77 -12.87
CA PHE A 232 4.17 -15.45 -11.45
C PHE A 232 2.86 -15.90 -10.78
N PRO A 233 2.57 -17.20 -10.76
CA PRO A 233 1.29 -17.71 -10.27
C PRO A 233 1.05 -17.42 -8.78
N LYS A 234 2.08 -17.49 -7.92
CA LYS A 234 1.93 -17.22 -6.48
C LYS A 234 1.70 -15.73 -6.25
N LEU A 235 2.44 -14.86 -6.94
CA LEU A 235 2.29 -13.42 -6.80
C LEU A 235 0.94 -12.92 -7.32
N CYS A 236 0.45 -13.46 -8.45
CA CYS A 236 -0.91 -13.19 -8.91
C CYS A 236 -1.95 -13.69 -7.91
N GLY A 237 -1.83 -14.93 -7.42
CA GLY A 237 -2.76 -15.47 -6.43
C GLY A 237 -2.75 -14.72 -5.09
N TYR A 238 -1.59 -14.20 -4.68
CA TYR A 238 -1.46 -13.30 -3.53
C TYR A 238 -2.22 -11.99 -3.74
N LEU A 239 -2.09 -11.37 -4.91
CA LEU A 239 -2.84 -10.15 -5.22
C LEU A 239 -4.35 -10.44 -5.25
N ASP A 240 -4.78 -11.54 -5.86
CA ASP A 240 -6.20 -11.94 -5.89
C ASP A 240 -6.73 -12.20 -4.46
N LEU A 241 -5.90 -12.74 -3.56
CA LEU A 241 -6.23 -12.91 -2.14
C LEU A 241 -6.43 -11.55 -1.44
N MET A 242 -5.59 -10.55 -1.73
CA MET A 242 -5.70 -9.20 -1.19
C MET A 242 -6.92 -8.44 -1.75
N GLU A 243 -7.16 -8.52 -3.06
CA GLU A 243 -8.33 -7.95 -3.74
C GLU A 243 -9.65 -8.63 -3.27
N GLY A 244 -9.57 -9.89 -2.87
CA GLY A 244 -10.70 -10.67 -2.36
C GLY A 244 -11.19 -10.25 -0.96
N ARG A 245 -10.38 -9.51 -0.19
CA ARG A 245 -10.71 -9.09 1.18
C ARG A 245 -11.92 -8.17 1.22
N GLU A 246 -12.72 -8.29 2.29
CA GLU A 246 -13.89 -7.41 2.45
C GLU A 246 -13.51 -5.94 2.62
N SER A 247 -12.38 -5.67 3.28
CA SER A 247 -11.82 -4.32 3.40
C SER A 247 -11.48 -3.70 2.04
N TYR A 248 -10.97 -4.48 1.09
CA TYR A 248 -10.70 -4.00 -0.26
C TYR A 248 -11.99 -3.62 -0.99
N LYS A 249 -12.97 -4.52 -0.97
CA LYS A 249 -14.28 -4.30 -1.61
C LYS A 249 -15.03 -3.14 -0.97
N ALA A 250 -14.97 -2.97 0.35
CA ALA A 250 -15.58 -1.85 1.06
C ALA A 250 -14.95 -0.51 0.65
N ALA A 251 -13.61 -0.45 0.58
CA ALA A 251 -12.90 0.72 0.13
C ALA A 251 -13.24 1.07 -1.34
N GLU A 252 -13.31 0.07 -2.21
CA GLU A 252 -13.76 0.23 -3.59
C GLU A 252 -15.18 0.81 -3.67
N ARG A 253 -16.15 0.25 -2.93
CA ARG A 253 -17.53 0.74 -2.92
C ARG A 253 -17.60 2.22 -2.50
N LYS A 254 -16.90 2.62 -1.44
CA LYS A 254 -16.85 4.03 -1.01
C LYS A 254 -16.25 4.95 -2.08
N VAL A 255 -15.22 4.49 -2.79
CA VAL A 255 -14.65 5.27 -3.90
C VAL A 255 -15.66 5.39 -5.06
N VAL A 256 -16.37 4.31 -5.42
CA VAL A 256 -17.41 4.37 -6.45
C VAL A 256 -18.54 5.32 -6.05
N GLU A 257 -18.96 5.31 -4.79
CA GLU A 257 -20.01 6.22 -4.28
C GLU A 257 -19.59 7.70 -4.41
N ILE A 258 -18.32 8.02 -4.21
CA ILE A 258 -17.81 9.41 -4.23
C ILE A 258 -17.39 9.85 -5.65
N GLU A 259 -16.67 9.01 -6.38
CA GLU A 259 -16.06 9.34 -7.68
C GLU A 259 -16.93 8.88 -8.88
N GLY A 260 -17.97 8.06 -8.64
CA GLY A 260 -18.86 7.50 -9.67
C GLY A 260 -18.27 6.31 -10.43
N SER A 261 -16.98 6.02 -10.26
CA SER A 261 -16.31 4.86 -10.84
C SER A 261 -15.07 4.52 -10.02
N PHE A 262 -14.63 3.26 -10.10
CA PHE A 262 -13.36 2.85 -9.52
C PHE A 262 -12.36 2.53 -10.63
N LYS A 263 -11.18 3.18 -10.53
CA LYS A 263 -10.00 2.81 -11.28
C LYS A 263 -8.89 2.54 -10.26
N PRO A 264 -8.48 1.28 -10.07
CA PRO A 264 -7.50 0.95 -9.05
C PRO A 264 -6.15 1.64 -9.30
N VAL A 265 -5.82 1.85 -10.57
CA VAL A 265 -4.52 2.32 -11.04
C VAL A 265 -4.67 3.25 -12.26
N PHE A 266 -3.65 4.09 -12.50
CA PHE A 266 -3.63 5.14 -13.53
C PHE A 266 -2.98 4.71 -14.86
#